data_AF-A0AAV7K8U0-F1
#
_entry.id   AF-A0AAV7K8U0-F1
#
_cell.length_a   1.000
_cell.length_b   1.000
_cell.length_c   1.000
_cell.angle_alpha   90.00
_cell.angle_beta   90.00
_cell.angle_gamma   90.00
#
_symmetry.space_group_name_H-M   'P 1'
#
loop_
_entity.id
_entity.type
_entity.pdbx_description
1 polymer ?
#
loop_
_entity_poly.entity_id
_entity_poly.type
_entity_poly.pdbx_seq_one_letter_code
_entity_poly.pdbx_strand_id
1 'polypeptide(L)'
;MSTAFPLPVLTPPMAMALGVPKLVQQPQIIPTLSETEEILVNSRLQLFLKPLTRLNIVVTLPEIKLSAMSVSNWEIMEKLKTLVKPEQFEFLNVVNLSRESVTLEAEFSSVRAMRRSIPLMTGQRFKHSKFTDLLSIKVVTFDTVAPVKSEWEAIFRDKGMISFQTSAPGDRPDTIRLENLPIAWFSETVDPINNRLIPSTKILREAFERFGGIRRVEIIADAPPSEDGANFNSFGPGHTQNQNMTAYIQYFDYQSFCNAMDGLRDRKLVKKAGEAENAAFINLSVDMTSYLSDENVKKRLRQQEKRNELQKLLEQKKWLEEQLDMHSRIEEETQQQEHKTRISFLAQQKNTFEYISRKSIFRPYHNPYNQGNPRRMKPRPPREEVERATEMSTYQLRYCEAKSLLGFLLVGAAEARNEEQKERKKGKNRDKYRRPHSHDRRKDSSSSIELFQSDSDSPDKSSMEVEMRQRLKNRFRSSHTSTSSKNMPSDSDDDVAH
;
A
#
# COMPACT_ATOMS: atom_id res chain seq x y z
N MET A 1 44.39 -54.06 -63.73
CA MET A 1 43.20 -54.93 -63.85
C MET A 1 43.09 -55.67 -62.55
N SER A 2 42.34 -55.14 -61.58
CA SER A 2 40.91 -55.44 -61.31
C SER A 2 40.69 -56.88 -60.80
N THR A 3 39.90 -56.94 -59.71
CA THR A 3 39.11 -58.03 -59.09
C THR A 3 39.72 -58.65 -57.82
N ALA A 4 39.25 -58.27 -56.62
CA ALA A 4 37.95 -58.51 -55.97
C ALA A 4 37.95 -59.81 -55.13
N PHE A 5 37.86 -59.64 -53.81
CA PHE A 5 37.32 -60.63 -52.89
C PHE A 5 36.45 -59.92 -51.84
N PRO A 6 35.38 -60.57 -51.33
CA PRO A 6 34.19 -59.92 -50.82
C PRO A 6 34.25 -59.59 -49.32
N LEU A 7 33.49 -58.57 -48.94
CA LEU A 7 33.28 -58.10 -47.57
C LEU A 7 32.39 -59.06 -46.76
N PRO A 8 32.69 -59.29 -45.46
CA PRO A 8 31.71 -59.76 -44.50
C PRO A 8 31.13 -58.62 -43.65
N VAL A 9 29.87 -58.81 -43.33
CA VAL A 9 28.93 -57.97 -42.58
C VAL A 9 29.43 -57.66 -41.17
N LEU A 10 29.46 -56.37 -40.80
CA LEU A 10 29.52 -55.93 -39.40
C LEU A 10 28.22 -55.20 -39.03
N THR A 11 27.62 -55.67 -37.95
CA THR A 11 26.43 -55.17 -37.26
C THR A 11 26.60 -53.71 -36.76
N PRO A 12 25.51 -52.91 -36.67
CA PRO A 12 25.60 -51.51 -36.27
C PRO A 12 25.66 -51.36 -34.74
N PRO A 13 26.58 -50.57 -34.17
CA PRO A 13 26.47 -50.14 -32.78
C PRO A 13 25.64 -48.85 -32.67
N MET A 14 24.64 -48.93 -31.81
CA MET A 14 23.88 -47.87 -31.11
C MET A 14 24.16 -46.40 -31.50
N ALA A 15 23.12 -45.76 -32.01
CA ALA A 15 22.97 -44.32 -32.02
C ALA A 15 22.89 -43.76 -30.59
N MET A 16 24.03 -43.30 -30.06
CA MET A 16 24.07 -42.33 -28.97
C MET A 16 23.87 -40.94 -29.58
N ALA A 17 22.73 -40.32 -29.27
CA ALA A 17 22.42 -38.96 -29.65
C ALA A 17 23.46 -37.99 -29.06
N LEU A 18 24.40 -37.56 -29.90
CA LEU A 18 25.29 -36.45 -29.61
C LEU A 18 24.44 -35.19 -29.52
N GLY A 19 24.30 -34.67 -28.31
CA GLY A 19 23.68 -33.39 -28.03
C GLY A 19 24.36 -32.30 -28.86
N VAL A 20 23.54 -31.58 -29.62
CA VAL A 20 23.93 -30.35 -30.31
C VAL A 20 24.55 -29.42 -29.26
N PRO A 21 25.81 -28.99 -29.39
CA PRO A 21 26.36 -28.00 -28.49
C PRO A 21 25.56 -26.70 -28.69
N LYS A 22 24.86 -26.29 -27.63
CA LYS A 22 24.19 -25.00 -27.52
C LYS A 22 25.26 -23.95 -27.84
N LEU A 23 25.12 -23.28 -28.99
CA LEU A 23 25.92 -22.11 -29.36
C LEU A 23 25.84 -21.12 -28.19
N VAL A 24 26.87 -21.11 -27.36
CA VAL A 24 27.14 -20.04 -26.41
C VAL A 24 27.42 -18.84 -27.31
N GLN A 25 26.42 -17.97 -27.47
CA GLN A 25 26.64 -16.66 -28.07
C GLN A 25 27.73 -15.99 -27.25
N GLN A 26 28.90 -15.86 -27.84
CA GLN A 26 29.97 -15.04 -27.28
C GLN A 26 29.40 -13.64 -27.07
N PRO A 27 29.69 -12.97 -25.94
CA PRO A 27 29.28 -11.59 -25.75
C PRO A 27 29.84 -10.77 -26.91
N GLN A 28 28.94 -10.21 -27.71
CA GLN A 28 29.29 -9.28 -28.78
C GLN A 28 30.12 -8.17 -28.14
N ILE A 29 31.40 -8.09 -28.51
CA ILE A 29 32.27 -6.98 -28.14
C ILE A 29 31.57 -5.73 -28.68
N ILE A 30 31.07 -4.89 -27.78
CA ILE A 30 30.45 -3.61 -28.15
C ILE A 30 31.57 -2.80 -28.83
N PRO A 31 31.44 -2.46 -30.13
CA PRO A 31 32.42 -1.61 -30.77
C PRO A 31 32.40 -0.27 -30.03
N THR A 32 33.60 0.27 -29.77
CA THR A 32 33.83 1.63 -29.28
C THR A 32 32.81 2.58 -29.89
N LEU A 33 31.86 3.03 -29.07
CA LEU A 33 30.60 3.63 -29.50
C LEU A 33 30.89 4.95 -30.23
N SER A 34 30.59 5.02 -31.53
CA SER A 34 30.65 6.26 -32.28
C SER A 34 29.60 7.24 -31.74
N GLU A 35 29.94 8.53 -31.70
CA GLU A 35 29.10 9.60 -31.16
C GLU A 35 27.83 9.87 -31.99
N THR A 36 27.64 9.15 -33.09
CA THR A 36 26.63 9.42 -34.13
C THR A 36 25.61 8.31 -34.34
N GLU A 37 25.85 7.10 -33.80
CA GLU A 37 25.02 5.95 -34.14
C GLU A 37 23.94 5.67 -33.10
N GLU A 38 22.71 5.53 -33.60
CA GLU A 38 21.59 4.97 -32.86
C GLU A 38 21.92 3.53 -32.49
N ILE A 39 21.92 3.20 -31.20
CA ILE A 39 22.20 1.84 -30.75
C ILE A 39 20.88 1.09 -30.62
N LEU A 40 20.69 0.02 -31.39
CA LEU A 40 19.56 -0.87 -31.19
C LEU A 40 19.69 -1.58 -29.84
N VAL A 41 18.79 -1.31 -28.91
CA VAL A 41 18.73 -1.95 -27.59
C VAL A 41 18.02 -3.29 -27.68
N ASN A 42 16.82 -3.30 -28.25
CA ASN A 42 16.01 -4.50 -28.42
C ASN A 42 15.18 -4.41 -29.71
N SER A 43 15.37 -5.39 -30.60
CA SER A 43 14.69 -5.46 -31.89
C SER A 43 13.20 -5.71 -31.78
N ARG A 44 12.78 -6.58 -30.86
CA ARG A 44 11.36 -6.93 -30.67
C ARG A 44 10.55 -5.74 -30.17
N LEU A 45 11.11 -4.99 -29.21
CA LEU A 45 10.47 -3.82 -28.62
C LEU A 45 10.67 -2.55 -29.45
N GLN A 46 11.47 -2.63 -30.52
CA GLN A 46 11.88 -1.48 -31.35
C GLN A 46 12.45 -0.34 -30.50
N LEU A 47 13.31 -0.71 -29.54
CA LEU A 47 13.97 0.22 -28.62
C LEU A 47 15.38 0.55 -29.12
N PHE A 48 15.70 1.83 -29.13
CA PHE A 48 16.97 2.40 -29.59
C PHE A 48 17.50 3.40 -28.57
N LEU A 49 18.81 3.59 -28.51
CA LEU A 49 19.44 4.66 -27.76
C LEU A 49 20.00 5.70 -28.72
N LYS A 50 19.50 6.92 -28.60
CA LYS A 50 20.03 8.08 -29.33
C LYS A 50 20.88 8.92 -28.39
N PRO A 51 21.99 9.50 -28.85
CA PRO A 51 22.73 10.49 -28.07
C PRO A 51 21.82 11.61 -27.55
N LEU A 52 22.06 12.05 -26.32
CA LEU A 52 21.38 13.19 -25.70
C LEU A 52 22.01 14.48 -26.27
N THR A 53 21.21 15.21 -27.04
CA THR A 53 21.64 16.41 -27.77
C THR A 53 21.03 17.68 -27.19
N ARG A 54 20.90 17.72 -25.86
CA ARG A 54 20.26 18.81 -25.11
C ARG A 54 21.26 19.82 -24.55
N LEU A 55 20.88 21.10 -24.56
CA LEU A 55 21.62 22.22 -23.99
C LEU A 55 20.71 23.10 -23.15
N ASN A 56 21.27 23.66 -22.09
CA ASN A 56 20.68 24.75 -21.32
C ASN A 56 21.34 26.07 -21.74
N ILE A 57 20.57 26.94 -22.39
CA ILE A 57 21.03 28.26 -22.83
C ILE A 57 20.53 29.29 -21.81
N VAL A 58 21.45 29.92 -21.11
CA VAL A 58 21.15 30.98 -20.14
C VAL A 58 21.45 32.32 -20.78
N VAL A 59 20.42 33.15 -20.93
CA VAL A 59 20.54 34.52 -21.43
C VAL A 59 20.46 35.47 -20.26
N THR A 60 21.57 36.15 -19.96
CA THR A 60 21.64 37.13 -18.88
C THR A 60 21.03 38.45 -19.34
N LEU A 61 20.08 38.95 -18.55
CA LEU A 61 19.38 40.20 -18.74
C LEU A 61 20.15 41.35 -18.06
N PRO A 62 20.22 42.56 -18.65
CA PRO A 62 20.75 43.74 -17.99
C PRO A 62 19.89 44.11 -16.76
N GLU A 63 20.51 44.74 -15.75
CA GLU A 63 19.79 45.24 -14.57
C GLU A 63 18.72 46.27 -14.98
N ILE A 64 17.46 45.87 -14.84
CA ILE A 64 16.32 46.68 -15.23
C ILE A 64 16.10 47.78 -14.18
N LYS A 65 16.57 49.00 -14.45
CA LYS A 65 16.34 50.17 -13.57
C LYS A 65 14.86 50.62 -13.52
N LEU A 66 14.03 50.20 -14.48
CA LEU A 66 12.63 50.60 -14.64
C LEU A 66 11.74 49.37 -14.79
N SER A 67 10.93 49.07 -13.78
CA SER A 67 10.10 47.85 -13.61
C SER A 67 9.03 47.58 -14.70
N ALA A 68 8.99 48.37 -15.78
CA ALA A 68 7.97 48.30 -16.84
C ALA A 68 8.45 47.61 -18.14
N MET A 69 9.72 47.19 -18.24
CA MET A 69 10.26 46.61 -19.47
C MET A 69 10.32 45.08 -19.38
N SER A 70 9.49 44.39 -20.18
CA SER A 70 9.54 42.93 -20.34
C SER A 70 10.29 42.54 -21.62
N VAL A 71 11.20 41.56 -21.49
CA VAL A 71 11.91 40.94 -22.60
C VAL A 71 10.95 40.00 -23.33
N SER A 72 10.94 40.01 -24.66
CA SER A 72 10.13 39.06 -25.42
C SER A 72 10.89 37.76 -25.61
N ASN A 73 10.34 36.66 -25.09
CA ASN A 73 10.94 35.33 -25.21
C ASN A 73 11.12 34.92 -26.67
N TRP A 74 10.14 35.28 -27.51
CA TRP A 74 10.20 35.08 -28.96
C TRP A 74 11.48 35.69 -29.53
N GLU A 75 11.82 36.95 -29.23
CA GLU A 75 12.96 37.64 -29.86
C GLU A 75 14.29 37.00 -29.49
N ILE A 76 14.40 36.49 -28.26
CA ILE A 76 15.55 35.68 -27.83
C ILE A 76 15.65 34.40 -28.66
N MET A 77 14.56 33.62 -28.76
CA MET A 77 14.51 32.39 -29.56
C MET A 77 14.84 32.68 -31.03
N GLU A 78 14.33 33.80 -31.51
CA GLU A 78 14.66 34.56 -32.71
C GLU A 78 16.13 34.54 -33.10
N LYS A 79 16.85 35.28 -32.27
CA LYS A 79 18.28 35.51 -32.40
C LYS A 79 19.05 34.20 -32.27
N LEU A 80 18.67 33.33 -31.33
CA LEU A 80 19.30 32.01 -31.18
C LEU A 80 19.18 31.18 -32.46
N LYS A 81 18.00 31.08 -33.09
CA LYS A 81 17.86 30.36 -34.36
C LYS A 81 18.70 30.96 -35.48
N THR A 82 18.89 32.29 -35.50
CA THR A 82 19.76 32.92 -36.51
C THR A 82 21.24 32.64 -36.29
N LEU A 83 21.69 32.56 -35.04
CA LEU A 83 23.09 32.30 -34.68
C LEU A 83 23.54 30.87 -35.00
N VAL A 84 22.62 29.92 -34.97
CA VAL A 84 22.91 28.49 -35.08
C VAL A 84 22.96 27.99 -36.52
N LYS A 85 22.53 28.81 -37.51
CA LYS A 85 22.58 28.46 -38.94
C LYS A 85 24.02 28.08 -39.37
N PRO A 86 24.19 27.02 -40.18
CA PRO A 86 23.16 26.26 -40.91
C PRO A 86 22.44 25.18 -40.09
N GLU A 87 22.89 24.91 -38.87
CA GLU A 87 22.26 23.93 -37.98
C GLU A 87 20.88 24.45 -37.51
N GLN A 88 20.00 23.54 -37.10
CA GLN A 88 18.65 23.87 -36.62
C GLN A 88 18.38 23.14 -35.31
N PHE A 89 17.60 23.81 -34.44
CA PHE A 89 17.05 23.18 -33.25
C PHE A 89 15.87 22.26 -33.65
N GLU A 90 15.85 21.04 -33.14
CA GLU A 90 14.64 20.20 -33.18
C GLU A 90 13.60 20.72 -32.19
N PHE A 91 14.08 21.24 -31.07
CA PHE A 91 13.25 21.76 -30.00
C PHE A 91 13.95 22.94 -29.33
N LEU A 92 13.18 23.96 -28.96
CA LEU A 92 13.67 25.13 -28.23
C LEU A 92 12.53 25.68 -27.37
N ASN A 93 12.60 25.49 -26.06
CA ASN A 93 11.58 25.93 -25.11
C ASN A 93 12.17 26.76 -23.97
N VAL A 94 11.36 27.67 -23.43
CA VAL A 94 11.73 28.44 -22.24
C VAL A 94 11.36 27.63 -21.00
N VAL A 95 12.35 27.35 -20.14
CA VAL A 95 12.16 26.55 -18.92
C VAL A 95 12.00 27.44 -17.70
N ASN A 96 12.84 28.47 -17.57
CA ASN A 96 12.81 29.36 -16.41
C ASN A 96 12.96 30.81 -16.84
N LEU A 97 12.15 31.68 -16.24
CA LEU A 97 12.12 33.12 -16.46
C LEU A 97 12.34 33.81 -15.12
N SER A 98 13.47 34.48 -14.99
CA SER A 98 13.80 35.32 -13.85
C SER A 98 14.01 36.77 -14.29
N ARG A 99 14.06 37.70 -13.32
CA ARG A 99 14.34 39.12 -13.61
C ARG A 99 15.74 39.33 -14.20
N GLU A 100 16.67 38.43 -13.91
CA GLU A 100 18.09 38.55 -14.24
C GLU A 100 18.51 37.62 -15.38
N SER A 101 17.74 36.57 -15.67
CA SER A 101 18.08 35.60 -16.71
C SER A 101 16.88 34.85 -17.27
N VAL A 102 17.00 34.45 -18.53
CA VAL A 102 16.09 33.52 -19.20
C VAL A 102 16.84 32.24 -19.48
N THR A 103 16.34 31.10 -18.99
CA THR A 103 16.91 29.77 -19.27
C THR A 103 16.04 29.07 -20.30
N LEU A 104 16.65 28.71 -21.42
CA LEU A 104 16.03 27.97 -22.51
C LEU A 104 16.64 26.57 -22.59
N GLU A 105 15.81 25.56 -22.81
CA GLU A 105 16.23 24.20 -23.13
C GLU A 105 16.15 24.02 -24.64
N ALA A 106 17.23 23.53 -25.23
CA ALA A 106 17.36 23.35 -26.67
C ALA A 106 17.80 21.92 -26.98
N GLU A 107 17.25 21.32 -28.03
CA GLU A 107 17.63 20.00 -28.52
C GLU A 107 18.01 20.06 -30.01
N PHE A 108 19.04 19.30 -30.38
CA PHE A 108 19.57 19.23 -31.75
C PHE A 108 19.37 17.85 -32.37
N SER A 109 19.36 17.78 -33.70
CA SER A 109 19.23 16.51 -34.41
C SER A 109 20.43 15.58 -34.28
N SER A 110 21.62 16.14 -33.99
CA SER A 110 22.83 15.34 -33.81
C SER A 110 23.80 15.98 -32.83
N VAL A 111 24.65 15.15 -32.21
CA VAL A 111 25.74 15.61 -31.32
C VAL A 111 26.68 16.54 -32.09
N ARG A 112 26.91 16.27 -33.38
CA ARG A 112 27.74 17.11 -34.25
C ARG A 112 27.15 18.50 -34.43
N ALA A 113 25.86 18.60 -34.73
CA ALA A 113 25.15 19.87 -34.85
C ALA A 113 25.19 20.64 -33.52
N MET A 114 24.92 19.97 -32.41
CA MET A 114 25.02 20.53 -31.07
C MET A 114 26.42 21.10 -30.80
N ARG A 115 27.48 20.30 -30.97
CA ARG A 115 28.87 20.73 -30.71
C ARG A 115 29.31 21.90 -31.59
N ARG A 116 28.84 21.97 -32.84
CA ARG A 116 29.11 23.11 -33.73
C ARG A 116 28.36 24.38 -33.30
N SER A 117 27.16 24.23 -32.75
CA SER A 117 26.33 25.36 -32.33
C SER A 117 26.81 26.02 -31.02
N ILE A 118 27.41 25.26 -30.10
CA ILE A 118 27.88 25.76 -28.79
C ILE A 118 28.80 26.99 -28.95
N PRO A 119 29.90 26.94 -29.71
CA PRO A 119 30.79 28.10 -29.86
C PRO A 119 30.15 29.26 -30.62
N LEU A 120 29.15 29.00 -31.47
CA LEU A 120 28.45 30.06 -32.21
C LEU A 120 27.55 30.90 -31.31
N MET A 121 26.99 30.31 -30.26
CA MET A 121 26.10 30.98 -29.31
C MET A 121 26.85 31.51 -28.08
N THR A 122 27.87 30.80 -27.61
CA THR A 122 28.55 31.13 -26.34
C THR A 122 29.26 32.46 -26.42
N GLY A 123 29.00 33.36 -25.47
CA GLY A 123 29.63 34.68 -25.40
C GLY A 123 29.07 35.69 -26.39
N GLN A 124 28.11 35.29 -27.22
CA GLN A 124 27.44 36.23 -28.11
C GLN A 124 26.61 37.23 -27.33
N ARG A 125 26.57 38.45 -27.87
CA ARG A 125 25.78 39.54 -27.32
C ARG A 125 24.89 40.12 -28.39
N PHE A 126 23.61 40.33 -28.09
CA PHE A 126 22.68 40.92 -29.04
C PHE A 126 21.83 42.00 -28.38
N LYS A 127 21.46 42.99 -29.19
CA LYS A 127 20.54 44.06 -28.79
C LYS A 127 19.11 43.55 -28.95
N HIS A 128 18.34 43.67 -27.87
CA HIS A 128 16.89 43.45 -27.90
C HIS A 128 16.18 44.77 -28.17
N SER A 129 15.06 44.74 -28.89
CA SER A 129 14.34 45.95 -29.33
C SER A 129 13.98 46.93 -28.21
N LYS A 130 13.87 46.44 -26.97
CA LYS A 130 13.48 47.23 -25.79
C LYS A 130 14.63 47.57 -24.83
N PHE A 131 15.87 47.10 -25.08
CA PHE A 131 17.00 47.39 -24.19
C PHE A 131 18.07 48.19 -24.92
N THR A 132 18.62 49.19 -24.22
CA THR A 132 19.82 49.90 -24.68
C THR A 132 21.06 49.01 -24.51
N ASP A 133 21.06 48.21 -23.44
CA ASP A 133 22.15 47.31 -23.07
C ASP A 133 22.07 45.96 -23.79
N LEU A 134 23.23 45.37 -24.04
CA LEU A 134 23.37 44.10 -24.76
C LEU A 134 23.17 42.91 -23.82
N LEU A 135 22.25 42.02 -24.21
CA LEU A 135 22.03 40.71 -23.59
C LEU A 135 23.24 39.82 -23.85
N SER A 136 23.63 39.00 -22.87
CA SER A 136 24.74 38.05 -23.02
C SER A 136 24.23 36.61 -23.00
N ILE A 137 24.71 35.79 -23.94
CA ILE A 137 24.37 34.38 -24.01
C ILE A 137 25.48 33.55 -23.34
N LYS A 138 25.10 32.71 -22.39
CA LYS A 138 25.93 31.66 -21.81
C LYS A 138 25.28 30.32 -22.15
N VAL A 139 26.03 29.44 -22.80
CA VAL A 139 25.56 28.09 -23.08
C VAL A 139 26.16 27.15 -22.03
N VAL A 140 25.32 26.27 -21.49
CA VAL A 140 25.68 25.22 -20.55
C VAL A 140 25.22 23.90 -21.15
N THR A 141 26.10 22.91 -21.18
CA THR A 141 25.70 21.55 -21.57
C THR A 141 24.65 21.04 -20.59
N PHE A 142 23.68 20.27 -21.08
CA PHE A 142 22.73 19.64 -20.17
C PHE A 142 23.49 18.62 -19.32
N ASP A 143 23.62 18.88 -18.02
CA ASP A 143 24.31 17.98 -17.10
C ASP A 143 23.48 16.71 -16.93
N THR A 144 23.97 15.60 -17.46
CA THR A 144 23.51 14.28 -17.08
C THR A 144 24.11 13.94 -15.72
N VAL A 145 23.27 13.60 -14.75
CA VAL A 145 23.70 13.20 -13.39
C VAL A 145 24.29 11.77 -13.37
N ALA A 146 24.64 11.23 -14.54
CA ALA A 146 25.22 9.91 -14.65
C ALA A 146 26.67 9.96 -14.14
N PRO A 147 27.01 9.23 -13.06
CA PRO A 147 28.36 9.27 -12.51
C PRO A 147 29.38 8.77 -13.54
N VAL A 148 30.64 9.17 -13.40
CA VAL A 148 31.77 8.69 -14.23
C VAL A 148 32.48 7.52 -13.56
N LYS A 149 33.19 6.70 -14.33
CA LYS A 149 33.89 5.51 -13.83
C LYS A 149 34.75 5.76 -12.60
N SER A 150 35.58 6.78 -12.68
CA SER A 150 36.43 7.22 -11.57
C SER A 150 35.64 7.58 -10.31
N GLU A 151 34.47 8.19 -10.47
CA GLU A 151 33.63 8.67 -9.36
C GLU A 151 32.97 7.50 -8.65
N TRP A 152 32.29 6.62 -9.38
CA TRP A 152 31.63 5.48 -8.73
C TRP A 152 32.66 4.52 -8.13
N GLU A 153 33.78 4.25 -8.80
CA GLU A 153 34.82 3.41 -8.22
C GLU A 153 35.41 4.03 -6.94
N ALA A 154 35.58 5.35 -6.88
CA ALA A 154 36.04 6.03 -5.66
C ALA A 154 35.06 5.82 -4.51
N ILE A 155 33.76 6.00 -4.76
CA ILE A 155 32.69 5.79 -3.76
C ILE A 155 32.74 4.37 -3.20
N PHE A 156 32.90 3.34 -4.04
CA PHE A 156 32.97 1.96 -3.57
C PHE A 156 34.29 1.64 -2.85
N ARG A 157 35.42 2.22 -3.29
CA ARG A 157 36.69 2.09 -2.56
C ARG A 157 36.60 2.71 -1.16
N ASP A 158 36.01 3.90 -1.03
CA ASP A 158 35.85 4.60 0.25
C ASP A 158 34.92 3.84 1.22
N LYS A 159 33.95 3.09 0.69
CA LYS A 159 33.11 2.15 1.46
C LYS A 159 33.83 0.87 1.91
N GLY A 160 35.14 0.76 1.67
CA GLY A 160 35.94 -0.40 2.06
C GLY A 160 35.81 -1.60 1.12
N MET A 161 35.24 -1.44 -0.08
CA MET A 161 35.20 -2.51 -1.08
C MET A 161 36.55 -2.56 -1.84
N ILE A 162 37.41 -3.50 -1.43
CA ILE A 162 38.77 -3.64 -1.96
C ILE A 162 38.79 -4.39 -3.30
N SER A 163 37.81 -5.27 -3.57
CA SER A 163 37.78 -6.09 -4.79
C SER A 163 36.38 -6.14 -5.43
N PHE A 164 36.25 -5.59 -6.63
CA PHE A 164 34.99 -5.50 -7.37
C PHE A 164 34.42 -6.85 -7.83
N GLN A 165 35.19 -7.94 -7.79
CA GLN A 165 34.74 -9.28 -8.21
C GLN A 165 34.48 -10.25 -7.05
N THR A 166 35.14 -10.09 -5.91
CA THR A 166 35.05 -11.02 -4.77
C THR A 166 33.92 -10.66 -3.80
N SER A 167 33.47 -9.40 -3.78
CA SER A 167 32.34 -8.97 -2.97
C SER A 167 31.03 -9.64 -3.40
N ALA A 168 30.10 -9.80 -2.46
CA ALA A 168 28.81 -10.42 -2.72
C ALA A 168 27.99 -9.63 -3.76
N PRO A 169 27.14 -10.30 -4.57
CA PRO A 169 26.30 -9.63 -5.55
C PRO A 169 25.41 -8.56 -4.90
N GLY A 170 25.41 -7.36 -5.46
CA GLY A 170 24.62 -6.23 -4.97
C GLY A 170 25.33 -5.32 -3.97
N ASP A 171 26.43 -5.79 -3.35
CA ASP A 171 27.30 -4.96 -2.49
C ASP A 171 28.49 -4.36 -3.27
N ARG A 172 28.66 -4.81 -4.51
CA ARG A 172 29.65 -4.34 -5.49
C ARG A 172 28.97 -3.47 -6.56
N PRO A 173 29.72 -2.69 -7.37
CA PRO A 173 29.16 -1.95 -8.50
C PRO A 173 28.72 -2.91 -9.62
N ASP A 174 27.61 -3.60 -9.42
CA ASP A 174 26.97 -4.49 -10.39
C ASP A 174 25.51 -4.13 -10.66
N THR A 175 24.98 -3.13 -9.94
CA THR A 175 23.57 -2.75 -9.98
C THR A 175 23.42 -1.30 -10.46
N ILE A 176 22.68 -1.13 -11.56
CA ILE A 176 22.27 0.18 -12.05
C ILE A 176 20.84 0.49 -11.61
N ARG A 177 20.56 1.77 -11.37
CA ARG A 177 19.23 2.30 -11.10
C ARG A 177 18.84 3.23 -12.25
N LEU A 178 17.75 2.89 -12.91
CA LEU A 178 17.16 3.63 -14.02
C LEU A 178 15.85 4.26 -13.54
N GLU A 179 15.78 5.57 -13.48
CA GLU A 179 14.53 6.29 -13.19
C GLU A 179 13.91 6.82 -14.49
N ASN A 180 12.64 7.22 -14.40
CA ASN A 180 11.90 7.89 -15.46
C ASN A 180 11.64 6.99 -16.70
N LEU A 181 11.51 5.67 -16.51
CA LEU A 181 11.20 4.74 -17.59
C LEU A 181 9.68 4.70 -17.87
N PRO A 182 9.20 4.86 -19.12
CA PRO A 182 7.77 4.83 -19.40
C PRO A 182 7.16 3.44 -19.20
N ILE A 183 6.17 3.29 -18.31
CA ILE A 183 5.55 1.99 -18.00
C ILE A 183 4.94 1.34 -19.26
N ALA A 184 4.32 2.15 -20.13
CA ALA A 184 3.71 1.68 -21.38
C ALA A 184 4.68 0.99 -22.35
N TRP A 185 5.98 1.27 -22.24
CA TRP A 185 6.96 0.65 -23.13
C TRP A 185 7.33 -0.76 -22.69
N PHE A 186 7.16 -1.07 -21.40
CA PHE A 186 7.58 -2.30 -20.75
C PHE A 186 6.41 -3.09 -20.18
N SER A 187 5.19 -2.85 -20.65
CA SER A 187 3.98 -3.55 -20.21
C SER A 187 3.42 -4.44 -21.32
N GLU A 188 3.00 -5.65 -20.97
CA GLU A 188 2.29 -6.60 -21.86
C GLU A 188 0.79 -6.65 -21.53
N THR A 189 0.45 -6.42 -20.27
CA THR A 189 -0.90 -6.62 -19.73
C THR A 189 -1.41 -5.36 -19.06
N VAL A 190 -2.72 -5.18 -19.16
CA VAL A 190 -3.47 -4.18 -18.42
C VAL A 190 -4.14 -4.87 -17.24
N ASP A 191 -4.06 -4.28 -16.05
CA ASP A 191 -4.79 -4.70 -14.87
C ASP A 191 -6.30 -4.67 -15.17
N PRO A 192 -7.01 -5.81 -15.08
CA PRO A 192 -8.43 -5.86 -15.42
C PRO A 192 -9.31 -5.05 -14.44
N ILE A 193 -8.82 -4.83 -13.22
CA ILE A 193 -9.57 -4.16 -12.14
C ILE A 193 -9.39 -2.64 -12.23
N ASN A 194 -8.15 -2.18 -12.39
CA ASN A 194 -7.80 -0.76 -12.31
C ASN A 194 -7.56 -0.11 -13.67
N ASN A 195 -7.61 -0.89 -14.75
CA ASN A 195 -7.27 -0.47 -16.11
C ASN A 195 -5.89 0.22 -16.20
N ARG A 196 -4.94 -0.22 -15.36
CA ARG A 196 -3.57 0.32 -15.28
C ARG A 196 -2.59 -0.61 -15.99
N LEU A 197 -1.57 -0.03 -16.60
CA LEU A 197 -0.50 -0.81 -17.23
C LEU A 197 0.41 -1.40 -16.15
N ILE A 198 0.68 -2.72 -16.25
CA ILE A 198 1.59 -3.40 -15.32
C ILE A 198 2.93 -3.60 -16.03
N PRO A 199 4.00 -2.98 -15.54
CA PRO A 199 5.31 -3.17 -16.14
C PRO A 199 5.83 -4.59 -15.84
N SER A 200 6.36 -5.24 -16.87
CA SER A 200 6.85 -6.62 -16.83
C SER A 200 8.37 -6.65 -16.64
N THR A 201 8.81 -7.30 -15.56
CA THR A 201 10.24 -7.54 -15.30
C THR A 201 10.91 -8.38 -16.39
N LYS A 202 10.14 -9.22 -17.09
CA LYS A 202 10.65 -10.04 -18.21
C LYS A 202 11.00 -9.20 -19.42
N ILE A 203 10.09 -8.29 -19.80
CA ILE A 203 10.32 -7.36 -20.93
C ILE A 203 11.50 -6.45 -20.63
N LEU A 204 11.55 -5.94 -19.40
CA LEU A 204 12.64 -5.07 -18.96
C LEU A 204 13.99 -5.80 -18.98
N ARG A 205 14.03 -7.04 -18.47
CA ARG A 205 15.22 -7.90 -18.57
C ARG A 205 15.68 -8.04 -20.02
N GLU A 206 14.78 -8.41 -20.92
CA GLU A 206 15.13 -8.61 -22.32
C GLU A 206 15.56 -7.32 -23.04
N ALA A 207 15.02 -6.17 -22.62
CA ALA A 207 15.45 -4.88 -23.15
C ALA A 207 16.94 -4.61 -22.84
N PHE A 208 17.35 -4.84 -21.60
CA PHE A 208 18.69 -4.45 -21.13
C PHE A 208 19.73 -5.59 -21.16
N GLU A 209 19.33 -6.82 -21.51
CA GLU A 209 20.22 -7.98 -21.62
C GLU A 209 21.32 -7.81 -22.69
N ARG A 210 21.13 -6.89 -23.64
CA ARG A 210 22.15 -6.51 -24.63
C ARG A 210 23.47 -6.08 -24.00
N PHE A 211 23.44 -5.43 -22.83
CA PHE A 211 24.65 -4.96 -22.16
C PHE A 211 25.42 -6.08 -21.43
N GLY A 212 24.75 -7.20 -21.18
CA GLY A 212 25.31 -8.41 -20.61
C GLY A 212 24.32 -9.20 -19.77
N GLY A 213 24.77 -10.32 -19.20
CA GLY A 213 23.92 -11.21 -18.43
C GLY A 213 23.34 -10.52 -17.18
N ILE A 214 22.01 -10.55 -17.05
CA ILE A 214 21.30 -9.94 -15.92
C ILE A 214 20.99 -11.01 -14.86
N ARG A 215 21.38 -10.76 -13.61
CA ARG A 215 21.07 -11.60 -12.45
C ARG A 215 19.65 -11.35 -11.96
N ARG A 216 19.36 -10.12 -11.51
CA ARG A 216 18.08 -9.75 -10.90
C ARG A 216 17.59 -8.42 -11.49
N VAL A 217 16.28 -8.32 -11.65
CA VAL A 217 15.58 -7.10 -12.07
C VAL A 217 14.43 -6.88 -11.10
N GLU A 218 14.32 -5.68 -10.55
CA GLU A 218 13.20 -5.28 -9.71
C GLU A 218 12.68 -3.92 -10.20
N ILE A 219 11.35 -3.83 -10.32
CA ILE A 219 10.67 -2.61 -10.75
C ILE A 219 10.00 -2.01 -9.52
N ILE A 220 10.28 -0.74 -9.28
CA ILE A 220 9.57 0.10 -8.32
C ILE A 220 8.70 1.04 -9.15
N ALA A 221 7.38 0.80 -9.14
CA ALA A 221 6.45 1.76 -9.72
C ALA A 221 6.53 3.04 -8.89
N ASP A 222 6.79 4.18 -9.54
CA ASP A 222 6.72 5.46 -8.85
C ASP A 222 5.25 5.67 -8.44
N ALA A 223 5.02 6.07 -7.19
CA ALA A 223 3.68 6.39 -6.75
C ALA A 223 3.10 7.49 -7.66
N PRO A 224 1.82 7.41 -8.07
CA PRO A 224 1.22 8.50 -8.82
C PRO A 224 1.39 9.79 -8.01
N PRO A 225 1.77 10.91 -8.64
CA PRO A 225 1.90 12.17 -7.93
C PRO A 225 0.59 12.44 -7.20
N SER A 226 0.70 12.71 -5.91
CA SER A 226 -0.42 13.12 -5.06
C SER A 226 -1.21 14.21 -5.78
N GLU A 227 -2.55 14.16 -5.71
CA GLU A 227 -3.43 15.09 -6.42
C GLU A 227 -3.18 16.59 -6.09
N ASP A 228 -2.35 16.88 -5.09
CA ASP A 228 -2.00 18.24 -4.64
C ASP A 228 -0.86 18.92 -5.44
N GLY A 229 -0.29 18.23 -6.44
CA GLY A 229 0.85 18.73 -7.25
C GLY A 229 0.49 19.08 -8.70
N ALA A 230 -0.58 19.85 -8.91
CA ALA A 230 -1.08 20.21 -10.22
C ALA A 230 -0.12 21.11 -11.04
N ASN A 231 0.76 20.50 -11.83
CA ASN A 231 1.15 21.07 -13.12
C ASN A 231 0.02 20.77 -14.13
N PHE A 232 -0.97 21.65 -14.11
CA PHE A 232 -2.14 21.68 -14.99
C PHE A 232 -1.70 21.84 -16.46
N ASN A 233 -1.40 20.74 -17.15
CA ASN A 233 -1.20 20.74 -18.61
C ASN A 233 -1.44 19.35 -19.24
N SER A 234 -2.53 18.65 -18.86
CA SER A 234 -2.87 17.35 -19.47
C SER A 234 -4.37 17.02 -19.47
N PHE A 235 -5.24 17.98 -19.79
CA PHE A 235 -6.67 17.70 -20.04
C PHE A 235 -6.96 17.70 -21.55
N GLY A 236 -6.74 16.55 -22.20
CA GLY A 236 -7.25 16.23 -23.53
C GLY A 236 -7.77 14.78 -23.57
N PRO A 237 -8.87 14.48 -24.26
CA PRO A 237 -9.46 13.14 -24.27
C PRO A 237 -8.56 12.20 -25.07
N GLY A 238 -7.86 11.29 -24.38
CA GLY A 238 -6.88 10.36 -24.98
C GLY A 238 -5.57 10.17 -24.20
N HIS A 239 -5.38 10.80 -23.03
CA HIS A 239 -4.15 10.65 -22.25
C HIS A 239 -4.09 9.27 -21.58
N THR A 240 -3.30 8.35 -22.16
CA THR A 240 -2.60 7.35 -21.33
C THR A 240 -1.80 8.15 -20.31
N GLN A 241 -2.11 8.01 -19.02
CA GLN A 241 -1.26 8.58 -17.98
C GLN A 241 0.17 8.10 -18.25
N ASN A 242 1.07 9.02 -18.63
CA ASN A 242 2.48 8.74 -18.82
C ASN A 242 3.09 8.50 -17.43
N GLN A 243 2.77 7.36 -16.85
CA GLN A 243 3.35 6.89 -15.60
C GLN A 243 4.74 6.37 -15.91
N ASN A 244 5.69 6.86 -15.13
CA ASN A 244 7.06 6.44 -15.22
C ASN A 244 7.37 5.50 -14.04
N MET A 245 8.40 4.69 -14.20
CA MET A 245 8.86 3.76 -13.18
C MET A 245 10.34 3.89 -12.95
N THR A 246 10.76 3.46 -11.77
CA THR A 246 12.15 3.24 -11.42
C THR A 246 12.46 1.74 -11.50
N ALA A 247 13.61 1.38 -12.06
CA ALA A 247 14.06 0.00 -12.13
C ALA A 247 15.48 -0.18 -11.59
N TYR A 248 15.69 -1.29 -10.89
CA TYR A 248 17.00 -1.77 -10.50
C TYR A 248 17.37 -2.98 -11.35
N ILE A 249 18.53 -2.91 -11.99
CA ILE A 249 19.05 -3.98 -12.85
C ILE A 249 20.44 -4.37 -12.35
N GLN A 250 20.56 -5.61 -11.88
CA GLN A 250 21.80 -6.19 -11.40
C GLN A 250 22.39 -7.13 -12.44
N TYR A 251 23.64 -6.88 -12.84
CA TYR A 251 24.39 -7.70 -13.79
C TYR A 251 25.20 -8.80 -13.09
N PHE A 252 25.55 -9.86 -13.84
CA PHE A 252 26.43 -10.92 -13.34
C PHE A 252 27.89 -10.46 -13.20
N ASP A 253 28.36 -9.66 -14.15
CA ASP A 253 29.77 -9.28 -14.27
C ASP A 253 29.93 -7.76 -14.19
N TYR A 254 31.04 -7.31 -13.60
CA TYR A 254 31.43 -5.89 -13.56
C TYR A 254 31.57 -5.30 -14.97
N GLN A 255 32.05 -6.10 -15.94
CA GLN A 255 32.17 -5.64 -17.32
C GLN A 255 30.80 -5.36 -17.96
N SER A 256 29.79 -6.20 -17.68
CA SER A 256 28.42 -5.96 -18.15
C SER A 256 27.82 -4.69 -17.52
N PHE A 257 28.11 -4.45 -16.24
CA PHE A 257 27.75 -3.20 -15.58
C PHE A 257 28.43 -1.98 -16.24
N CYS A 258 29.75 -2.03 -16.50
CA CYS A 258 30.45 -0.95 -17.20
C CYS A 258 29.87 -0.71 -18.61
N ASN A 259 29.64 -1.79 -19.37
CA ASN A 259 29.03 -1.70 -20.70
C ASN A 259 27.65 -1.03 -20.66
N ALA A 260 26.84 -1.35 -19.64
CA ALA A 260 25.52 -0.72 -19.45
C ALA A 260 25.65 0.76 -19.08
N MET A 261 26.55 1.09 -18.15
CA MET A 261 26.80 2.48 -17.75
C MET A 261 27.27 3.32 -18.94
N ASP A 262 28.29 2.86 -19.67
CA ASP A 262 28.86 3.56 -20.82
C ASP A 262 27.89 3.62 -22.00
N GLY A 263 27.06 2.57 -22.17
CA GLY A 263 26.07 2.50 -23.23
C GLY A 263 24.84 3.36 -23.00
N LEU A 264 24.42 3.55 -21.75
CA LEU A 264 23.21 4.32 -21.38
C LEU A 264 23.50 5.78 -21.06
N ARG A 265 24.72 6.08 -20.61
CA ARG A 265 25.15 7.44 -20.31
C ARG A 265 25.02 8.34 -21.54
N ASP A 266 24.57 9.56 -21.32
CA ASP A 266 24.42 10.60 -22.34
C ASP A 266 23.58 10.14 -23.54
N ARG A 267 22.60 9.25 -23.29
CA ARG A 267 21.65 8.78 -24.30
C ARG A 267 20.21 8.81 -23.78
N LYS A 268 19.29 9.08 -24.70
CA LYS A 268 17.84 8.96 -24.49
C LYS A 268 17.35 7.65 -25.11
N LEU A 269 16.37 7.02 -24.47
CA LEU A 269 15.73 5.83 -25.01
C LEU A 269 14.63 6.23 -25.97
N VAL A 270 14.57 5.56 -27.10
CA VAL A 270 13.65 5.86 -28.19
C VAL A 270 12.91 4.59 -28.57
N LYS A 271 11.58 4.64 -28.58
CA LYS A 271 10.72 3.58 -29.08
C LYS A 271 10.19 3.97 -30.46
N LYS A 272 10.48 3.16 -31.48
CA LYS A 272 9.94 3.33 -32.83
C LYS A 272 8.72 2.44 -33.01
N ALA A 273 7.57 3.03 -33.28
CA ALA A 273 6.31 2.31 -33.52
C ALA A 273 5.72 2.75 -34.86
N GLY A 274 6.08 2.05 -35.93
CA GLY A 274 5.76 2.48 -37.29
C GLY A 274 6.47 3.77 -37.65
N GLU A 275 5.72 4.82 -37.99
CA GLU A 275 6.25 6.16 -38.30
C GLU A 275 6.44 7.03 -37.05
N ALA A 276 5.84 6.65 -35.90
CA ALA A 276 5.94 7.42 -34.67
C ALA A 276 7.24 7.08 -33.91
N GLU A 277 7.99 8.11 -33.55
CA GLU A 277 9.16 8.01 -32.69
C GLU A 277 8.89 8.69 -31.34
N ASN A 278 8.88 7.90 -30.26
CA ASN A 278 8.71 8.41 -28.91
C ASN A 278 10.04 8.34 -28.16
N ALA A 279 10.47 9.45 -27.56
CA ALA A 279 11.71 9.52 -26.78
C ALA A 279 11.43 9.65 -25.28
N ALA A 280 12.26 9.02 -24.46
CA ALA A 280 12.23 9.07 -23.01
C ALA A 280 13.64 9.34 -22.46
N PHE A 281 13.71 10.28 -21.53
CA PHE A 281 14.93 10.64 -20.82
C PHE A 281 15.07 9.76 -19.60
N ILE A 282 16.18 9.04 -19.51
CA ILE A 282 16.43 8.11 -18.40
C ILE A 282 17.45 8.75 -17.47
N ASN A 283 17.15 8.76 -16.16
CA ASN A 283 18.14 9.11 -15.16
C ASN A 283 18.91 7.85 -14.76
N LEU A 284 20.18 7.79 -15.12
CA LEU A 284 21.07 6.69 -14.80
C LEU A 284 21.86 7.01 -13.53
N SER A 285 21.80 6.10 -12.55
CA SER A 285 22.61 6.17 -11.33
C SER A 285 23.12 4.79 -10.93
N VAL A 286 24.18 4.77 -10.12
CA VAL A 286 24.68 3.52 -9.53
C VAL A 286 23.98 3.28 -8.20
N ASP A 287 23.60 2.03 -7.92
CA ASP A 287 22.98 1.70 -6.65
C ASP A 287 24.00 1.80 -5.51
N MET A 288 23.84 2.82 -4.67
CA MET A 288 24.67 3.03 -3.48
C MET A 288 24.09 2.39 -2.22
N THR A 289 22.87 1.85 -2.29
CA THR A 289 22.11 1.34 -1.13
C THR A 289 22.20 -0.17 -0.98
N SER A 290 22.79 -0.86 -1.96
CA SER A 290 22.81 -2.32 -2.05
C SER A 290 21.38 -2.88 -2.04
N TYR A 291 20.48 -2.24 -2.79
CA TYR A 291 19.06 -2.55 -2.82
C TYR A 291 18.79 -3.99 -3.24
N LEU A 292 19.54 -4.49 -4.23
CA LEU A 292 19.43 -5.86 -4.73
C LEU A 292 20.34 -6.87 -4.03
N SER A 293 21.02 -6.48 -2.93
CA SER A 293 21.79 -7.43 -2.12
C SER A 293 20.88 -8.48 -1.51
N ASP A 294 21.39 -9.70 -1.35
CA ASP A 294 20.58 -10.82 -0.85
C ASP A 294 20.06 -10.59 0.58
N GLU A 295 20.81 -9.84 1.40
CA GLU A 295 20.34 -9.46 2.74
C GLU A 295 19.14 -8.52 2.68
N ASN A 296 19.23 -7.46 1.88
CA ASN A 296 18.16 -6.47 1.76
C ASN A 296 16.92 -7.06 1.09
N VAL A 297 17.10 -7.91 0.08
CA VAL A 297 16.00 -8.63 -0.56
C VAL A 297 15.31 -9.57 0.42
N LYS A 298 16.06 -10.37 1.19
CA LYS A 298 15.48 -11.24 2.25
C LYS A 298 14.76 -10.42 3.31
N LYS A 299 15.32 -9.28 3.73
CA LYS A 299 14.69 -8.37 4.70
C LYS A 299 13.36 -7.82 4.18
N ARG A 300 13.31 -7.36 2.92
CA ARG A 300 12.07 -6.89 2.28
C ARG A 300 11.02 -7.99 2.17
N LEU A 301 11.42 -9.20 1.76
CA LEU A 301 10.50 -10.34 1.66
C LEU A 301 9.89 -10.68 3.02
N ARG A 302 10.69 -10.77 4.08
CA ARG A 302 10.17 -10.99 5.45
C ARG A 302 9.25 -9.88 5.91
N GLN A 303 9.56 -8.62 5.58
CA GLN A 303 8.68 -7.49 5.90
C GLN A 303 7.35 -7.57 5.13
N GLN A 304 7.38 -7.98 3.87
CA GLN A 304 6.18 -8.18 3.06
C GLN A 304 5.33 -9.34 3.58
N GLU A 305 5.93 -10.47 3.95
CA GLU A 305 5.24 -11.60 4.58
C GLU A 305 4.51 -11.17 5.85
N LYS A 306 5.20 -10.47 6.76
CA LYS A 306 4.59 -9.93 7.99
C LYS A 306 3.42 -8.99 7.72
N ARG A 307 3.52 -8.12 6.70
CA ARG A 307 2.42 -7.23 6.30
C ARG A 307 1.23 -8.02 5.77
N ASN A 308 1.47 -9.03 4.94
CA ASN A 308 0.42 -9.88 4.38
C ASN A 308 -0.27 -10.71 5.47
N GLU A 309 0.48 -11.24 6.44
CA GLU A 309 -0.07 -11.95 7.60
C GLU A 309 -0.93 -11.03 8.46
N LEU A 310 -0.44 -9.82 8.76
CA LEU A 310 -1.20 -8.83 9.51
C LEU A 310 -2.49 -8.46 8.78
N GLN A 311 -2.44 -8.28 7.45
CA GLN A 311 -3.63 -8.00 6.65
C GLN A 311 -4.65 -9.15 6.73
N LYS A 312 -4.20 -10.40 6.58
CA LYS A 312 -5.07 -11.58 6.72
C LYS A 312 -5.70 -11.67 8.11
N LEU A 313 -4.96 -11.37 9.17
CA LEU A 313 -5.49 -11.34 10.54
C LEU A 313 -6.55 -10.24 10.72
N LEU A 314 -6.35 -9.07 10.14
CA LEU A 314 -7.34 -7.99 10.17
C LEU A 314 -8.60 -8.36 9.38
N GLU A 315 -8.45 -8.97 8.21
CA GLU A 315 -9.57 -9.46 7.41
C GLU A 315 -10.35 -10.58 8.14
N GLN A 316 -9.65 -11.53 8.75
CA GLN A 316 -10.26 -12.58 9.57
C GLN A 316 -10.99 -12.02 10.79
N LYS A 317 -10.41 -11.03 11.47
CA LYS A 317 -11.05 -10.36 12.60
C LYS A 317 -12.34 -9.66 12.17
N LYS A 318 -12.31 -8.93 11.05
CA LYS A 318 -13.51 -8.29 10.48
C LYS A 318 -14.57 -9.32 10.12
N TRP A 319 -14.19 -10.42 9.46
CA TRP A 319 -15.12 -11.50 9.11
C TRP A 319 -15.77 -12.13 10.35
N LEU A 320 -14.99 -12.38 11.42
CA LEU A 320 -15.52 -12.92 12.66
C LEU A 320 -16.47 -11.95 13.37
N GLU A 321 -16.14 -10.65 13.38
CA GLU A 321 -17.00 -9.60 13.94
C GLU A 321 -18.33 -9.50 13.19
N GLU A 322 -18.30 -9.56 11.85
CA GLU A 322 -19.50 -9.62 11.01
C GLU A 322 -20.34 -10.88 11.27
N GLN A 323 -19.72 -12.05 11.46
CA GLN A 323 -20.44 -13.28 11.82
C GLN A 323 -21.12 -13.18 13.19
N LEU A 324 -20.45 -12.59 14.18
CA LEU A 324 -21.02 -12.39 15.51
C LEU A 324 -22.19 -11.41 15.49
N ASP A 325 -22.07 -10.31 14.73
CA ASP A 325 -23.17 -9.35 14.55
C ASP A 325 -24.38 -10.01 13.86
N MET A 326 -24.14 -10.80 12.82
CA MET A 326 -25.20 -11.57 12.14
C MET A 326 -25.88 -12.57 13.09
N HIS A 327 -25.12 -13.33 13.87
CA HIS A 327 -25.69 -14.27 14.84
C HIS A 327 -26.50 -13.55 15.91
N SER A 328 -26.01 -12.40 16.41
CA SER A 328 -26.73 -11.57 17.38
C SER A 328 -28.08 -11.09 16.81
N ARG A 329 -28.10 -10.65 15.54
CA ARG A 329 -29.35 -10.23 14.87
C ARG A 329 -30.34 -11.38 14.73
N ILE A 330 -29.89 -12.57 14.34
CA ILE A 330 -30.75 -13.76 14.23
C ILE A 330 -31.30 -14.16 15.61
N GLU A 331 -30.47 -14.13 16.65
CA GLU A 331 -30.92 -14.39 18.03
C GLU A 331 -31.96 -13.36 18.49
N GLU A 332 -31.77 -12.08 18.19
CA GLU A 332 -32.75 -11.04 18.51
C GLU A 332 -34.07 -11.25 17.76
N GLU A 333 -34.03 -11.57 16.47
CA GLU A 333 -35.21 -11.85 15.66
C GLU A 333 -35.99 -13.08 16.14
N THR A 334 -35.28 -14.17 16.47
CA THR A 334 -35.89 -15.39 17.01
C THR A 334 -36.56 -15.11 18.36
N GLN A 335 -35.91 -14.38 19.26
CA GLN A 335 -36.50 -13.97 20.54
C GLN A 335 -37.75 -13.11 20.35
N GLN A 336 -37.72 -12.17 19.41
CA GLN A 336 -38.91 -11.35 19.09
C GLN A 336 -40.05 -12.21 18.55
N GLN A 337 -39.75 -13.19 17.69
CA GLN A 337 -40.76 -14.08 17.13
C GLN A 337 -41.36 -15.02 18.18
N GLU A 338 -40.53 -15.59 19.05
CA GLU A 338 -40.98 -16.35 20.22
C GLU A 338 -41.85 -15.49 21.15
N HIS A 339 -41.47 -14.24 21.37
CA HIS A 339 -42.27 -13.31 22.17
C HIS A 339 -43.63 -13.02 21.53
N LYS A 340 -43.66 -12.75 20.21
CA LYS A 340 -44.90 -12.52 19.44
C LYS A 340 -45.82 -13.75 19.47
N THR A 341 -45.28 -14.94 19.23
CA THR A 341 -46.06 -16.20 19.26
C THR A 341 -46.59 -16.50 20.66
N ARG A 342 -45.81 -16.21 21.71
CA ARG A 342 -46.28 -16.35 23.09
C ARG A 342 -47.40 -15.39 23.44
N ILE A 343 -47.32 -14.12 23.01
CA ILE A 343 -48.40 -13.15 23.18
C ILE A 343 -49.66 -13.59 22.43
N SER A 344 -49.55 -14.04 21.17
CA SER A 344 -50.70 -14.47 20.39
C SER A 344 -51.39 -15.70 21.01
N PHE A 345 -50.61 -16.65 21.51
CA PHE A 345 -51.11 -17.83 22.23
C PHE A 345 -51.89 -17.44 23.50
N LEU A 346 -51.35 -16.52 24.31
CA LEU A 346 -52.04 -16.02 25.51
C LEU A 346 -53.33 -15.27 25.16
N ALA A 347 -53.33 -14.47 24.08
CA ALA A 347 -54.53 -13.79 23.59
C ALA A 347 -55.60 -14.78 23.13
N GLN A 348 -55.21 -15.85 22.43
CA GLN A 348 -56.11 -16.92 22.02
C GLN A 348 -56.75 -17.61 23.23
N GLN A 349 -55.97 -17.93 24.27
CA GLN A 349 -56.51 -18.51 25.50
C GLN A 349 -57.54 -17.58 26.17
N LYS A 350 -57.24 -16.27 26.29
CA LYS A 350 -58.19 -15.29 26.83
C LYS A 350 -59.48 -15.25 26.02
N ASN A 351 -59.41 -15.22 24.69
CA ASN A 351 -60.58 -15.25 23.83
C ASN A 351 -61.41 -16.53 24.00
N THR A 352 -60.76 -17.69 24.12
CA THR A 352 -61.49 -18.96 24.37
C THR A 352 -62.17 -18.97 25.74
N PHE A 353 -61.51 -18.42 26.77
CA PHE A 353 -62.09 -18.31 28.10
C PHE A 353 -63.27 -17.33 28.14
N GLU A 354 -63.16 -16.18 27.46
CA GLU A 354 -64.28 -15.25 27.29
C GLU A 354 -65.44 -15.89 26.54
N TYR A 355 -65.17 -16.64 25.46
CA TYR A 355 -66.20 -17.35 24.70
C TYR A 355 -66.96 -18.35 25.57
N ILE A 356 -66.24 -19.17 26.35
CA ILE A 356 -66.84 -20.13 27.29
C ILE A 356 -67.66 -19.40 28.36
N SER A 357 -67.13 -18.31 28.93
CA SER A 357 -67.82 -17.50 29.94
C SER A 357 -69.12 -16.90 29.40
N ARG A 358 -69.12 -16.35 28.18
CA ARG A 358 -70.34 -15.82 27.53
C ARG A 358 -71.38 -16.92 27.29
N LYS A 359 -70.95 -18.12 26.90
CA LYS A 359 -71.83 -19.29 26.71
C LYS A 359 -72.43 -19.80 28.02
N SER A 360 -71.70 -19.74 29.14
CA SER A 360 -72.25 -20.12 30.45
C SER A 360 -73.28 -19.13 31.00
N ILE A 361 -73.21 -17.86 30.57
CA ILE A 361 -74.15 -16.79 30.98
C ILE A 361 -75.42 -16.82 30.11
N PHE A 362 -75.35 -17.34 28.88
CA PHE A 362 -76.50 -17.51 27.97
C PHE A 362 -77.00 -18.97 27.91
N ARG A 363 -77.69 -19.44 28.97
CA ARG A 363 -78.64 -20.57 28.83
C ARG A 363 -80.02 -20.01 28.46
N PRO A 364 -80.63 -20.35 27.32
CA PRO A 364 -81.94 -19.84 26.96
C PRO A 364 -83.00 -20.34 27.94
N TYR A 365 -83.76 -19.43 28.56
CA TYR A 365 -85.06 -19.74 29.15
C TYR A 365 -85.96 -20.28 28.03
N HIS A 366 -86.28 -21.57 28.06
CA HIS A 366 -87.13 -22.20 27.06
C HIS A 366 -88.59 -21.76 27.29
N ASN A 367 -89.13 -21.00 26.33
CA ASN A 367 -90.51 -20.50 26.29
C ASN A 367 -91.47 -21.60 25.82
N PRO A 368 -92.49 -22.03 26.61
CA PRO A 368 -93.31 -23.18 26.29
C PRO A 368 -94.65 -22.78 25.66
N TYR A 369 -94.67 -22.47 24.36
CA TYR A 369 -95.91 -22.37 23.60
C TYR A 369 -95.77 -23.02 22.22
N ASN A 370 -95.96 -24.34 22.16
CA ASN A 370 -96.63 -24.97 21.03
C ASN A 370 -97.30 -26.31 21.43
N GLN A 371 -98.61 -26.17 21.64
CA GLN A 371 -99.75 -27.08 21.47
C GLN A 371 -99.65 -28.59 21.82
N GLY A 372 -100.51 -28.99 22.77
CA GLY A 372 -101.32 -30.20 22.62
C GLY A 372 -101.09 -31.36 23.59
N ASN A 373 -101.25 -31.16 24.92
CA ASN A 373 -101.76 -32.20 25.83
C ASN A 373 -101.96 -31.69 27.27
N PRO A 374 -102.92 -32.24 28.06
CA PRO A 374 -103.23 -31.75 29.39
C PRO A 374 -102.12 -32.10 30.41
N ARG A 375 -101.72 -31.04 31.13
CA ARG A 375 -100.84 -30.93 32.31
C ARG A 375 -100.36 -32.23 32.98
N ARG A 376 -99.03 -32.39 33.07
CA ARG A 376 -98.36 -32.89 34.28
C ARG A 376 -97.47 -31.77 34.81
N MET A 377 -97.88 -31.12 35.90
CA MET A 377 -96.94 -30.35 36.72
C MET A 377 -95.87 -31.34 37.19
N LYS A 378 -94.61 -31.14 36.78
CA LYS A 378 -93.50 -31.86 37.40
C LYS A 378 -93.44 -31.42 38.86
N PRO A 379 -93.31 -32.35 39.82
CA PRO A 379 -93.18 -31.98 41.22
C PRO A 379 -92.01 -31.01 41.38
N ARG A 380 -92.21 -29.95 42.17
CA ARG A 380 -91.12 -29.06 42.59
C ARG A 380 -90.05 -29.96 43.21
N PRO A 381 -88.79 -29.95 42.72
CA PRO A 381 -87.77 -30.82 43.27
C PRO A 381 -87.66 -30.56 44.78
N PRO A 382 -87.45 -31.59 45.62
CA PRO A 382 -87.24 -31.43 47.05
C PRO A 382 -86.19 -30.34 47.29
N ARG A 383 -86.36 -29.55 48.35
CA ARG A 383 -85.45 -28.43 48.70
C ARG A 383 -83.98 -28.87 48.69
N GLU A 384 -83.72 -30.10 49.14
CA GLU A 384 -82.41 -30.77 49.15
C GLU A 384 -81.79 -31.01 47.77
N GLU A 385 -82.60 -31.18 46.71
CA GLU A 385 -82.11 -31.40 45.35
C GLU A 385 -81.72 -30.09 44.67
N VAL A 386 -82.43 -29.00 44.99
CA VAL A 386 -82.04 -27.64 44.61
C VAL A 386 -80.80 -27.20 45.38
N GLU A 387 -80.73 -27.48 46.69
CA GLU A 387 -79.57 -27.21 47.53
C GLU A 387 -78.33 -27.98 47.02
N ARG A 388 -78.43 -29.28 46.74
CA ARG A 388 -77.34 -30.05 46.12
C ARG A 388 -76.91 -29.51 44.76
N ALA A 389 -77.84 -29.05 43.92
CA ALA A 389 -77.49 -28.45 42.63
C ALA A 389 -76.76 -27.10 42.81
N THR A 390 -77.16 -26.29 43.80
CA THR A 390 -76.46 -25.05 44.14
C THR A 390 -75.08 -25.29 44.78
N GLU A 391 -74.95 -26.31 45.63
CA GLU A 391 -73.68 -26.75 46.20
C GLU A 391 -72.73 -27.26 45.13
N MET A 392 -73.21 -28.06 44.17
CA MET A 392 -72.42 -28.51 43.03
C MET A 392 -71.97 -27.34 42.13
N SER A 393 -72.84 -26.35 41.91
CA SER A 393 -72.50 -25.15 41.15
C SER A 393 -71.45 -24.27 41.86
N THR A 394 -71.61 -24.06 43.18
CA THR A 394 -70.64 -23.31 43.99
C THR A 394 -69.31 -24.04 44.12
N TYR A 395 -69.32 -25.37 44.22
CA TYR A 395 -68.10 -26.18 44.16
C TYR A 395 -67.38 -26.04 42.82
N GLN A 396 -68.11 -26.09 41.70
CA GLN A 396 -67.52 -25.88 40.37
C GLN A 396 -66.92 -24.48 40.20
N LEU A 397 -67.58 -23.43 40.70
CA LEU A 397 -67.04 -22.07 40.73
C LEU A 397 -65.74 -21.99 41.54
N ARG A 398 -65.73 -22.52 42.77
CA ARG A 398 -64.53 -22.56 43.61
C ARG A 398 -63.40 -23.37 42.98
N TYR A 399 -63.72 -24.47 42.31
CA TYR A 399 -62.74 -25.29 41.60
C TYR A 399 -62.10 -24.52 40.43
N CYS A 400 -62.90 -23.77 39.66
CA CYS A 400 -62.40 -22.92 38.59
C CYS A 400 -61.55 -21.75 39.11
N GLU A 401 -61.97 -21.09 40.19
CA GLU A 401 -61.17 -20.03 40.85
C GLU A 401 -59.84 -20.57 41.38
N ALA A 402 -59.86 -21.72 42.05
CA ALA A 402 -58.64 -22.38 42.54
C ALA A 402 -57.70 -22.75 41.38
N LYS A 403 -58.24 -23.24 40.26
CA LYS A 403 -57.45 -23.57 39.06
C LYS A 403 -56.83 -22.32 38.42
N SER A 404 -57.55 -21.20 38.38
CA SER A 404 -57.02 -19.91 37.91
C SER A 404 -55.91 -19.39 38.82
N LEU A 405 -56.12 -19.40 40.14
CA LEU A 405 -55.10 -18.98 41.11
C LEU A 405 -53.83 -19.82 41.02
N LEU A 406 -53.97 -21.14 40.85
CA LEU A 406 -52.85 -22.04 40.63
C LEU A 406 -52.10 -21.72 39.33
N GLY A 407 -52.83 -21.38 38.26
CA GLY A 407 -52.25 -20.91 36.99
C GLY A 407 -51.44 -19.63 37.16
N PHE A 408 -51.98 -18.62 37.84
CA PHE A 408 -51.25 -17.37 38.10
C PHE A 408 -50.00 -17.58 38.96
N LEU A 409 -50.09 -18.43 40.00
CA LEU A 409 -48.94 -18.76 40.85
C LEU A 409 -47.85 -19.51 40.07
N LEU A 410 -48.21 -20.43 39.17
CA LEU A 410 -47.25 -21.15 38.33
C LEU A 410 -46.57 -20.23 37.30
N VAL A 411 -47.31 -19.29 36.71
CA VAL A 411 -46.74 -18.29 35.78
C VAL A 411 -45.80 -17.35 36.53
N GLY A 412 -46.23 -16.80 37.67
CA GLY A 412 -45.37 -15.94 38.50
C GLY A 412 -44.11 -16.66 38.99
N ALA A 413 -44.20 -17.94 39.34
CA ALA A 413 -43.05 -18.75 39.72
C ALA A 413 -42.09 -19.01 38.55
N ALA A 414 -42.60 -19.19 37.33
CA ALA A 414 -41.78 -19.36 36.13
C ALA A 414 -41.07 -18.05 35.74
N GLU A 415 -41.75 -16.90 35.86
CA GLU A 415 -41.18 -15.59 35.62
C GLU A 415 -40.10 -15.25 36.65
N ALA A 416 -40.34 -15.49 37.93
CA ALA A 416 -39.35 -15.31 38.99
C ALA A 416 -38.10 -16.16 38.77
N ARG A 417 -38.25 -17.43 38.35
CA ARG A 417 -37.11 -18.31 38.00
C ARG A 417 -36.32 -17.80 36.80
N ASN A 418 -37.00 -17.25 35.79
CA ASN A 418 -36.33 -16.69 34.61
C ASN A 418 -35.57 -15.40 34.95
N GLU A 419 -36.13 -14.54 35.81
CA GLU A 419 -35.46 -13.33 36.30
C GLU A 419 -34.23 -13.68 37.14
N GLU A 420 -34.34 -14.67 38.05
CA GLU A 420 -33.22 -15.17 38.84
C GLU A 420 -32.12 -15.77 37.96
N GLN A 421 -32.48 -16.50 36.90
CA GLN A 421 -31.49 -17.01 35.93
C GLN A 421 -30.81 -15.90 35.14
N LYS A 422 -31.52 -14.83 34.77
CA LYS A 422 -30.94 -13.64 34.12
C LYS A 422 -29.98 -12.91 35.06
N GLU A 423 -30.36 -12.72 36.32
CA GLU A 423 -29.50 -12.12 37.36
C GLU A 423 -28.25 -12.96 37.61
N ARG A 424 -28.37 -14.30 37.72
CA ARG A 424 -27.22 -15.20 37.87
C ARG A 424 -26.28 -15.18 36.66
N LYS A 425 -26.80 -15.03 35.43
CA LYS A 425 -25.99 -14.84 34.22
C LYS A 425 -25.29 -13.48 34.21
N LYS A 426 -25.97 -12.39 34.59
CA LYS A 426 -25.37 -11.05 34.72
C LYS A 426 -24.30 -11.00 35.82
N GLY A 427 -24.51 -11.67 36.96
CA GLY A 427 -23.54 -11.79 38.05
C GLY A 427 -22.27 -12.53 37.62
N LYS A 428 -22.40 -13.66 36.92
CA LYS A 428 -21.26 -14.41 36.36
C LYS A 428 -20.48 -13.61 35.31
N ASN A 429 -21.14 -12.73 34.56
CA ASN A 429 -20.47 -11.85 33.60
C ASN A 429 -19.73 -10.71 34.30
N ARG A 430 -20.29 -10.13 35.38
CA ARG A 430 -19.59 -9.13 36.21
C ARG A 430 -18.40 -9.73 36.97
N ASP A 431 -18.48 -10.98 37.42
CA ASP A 431 -17.37 -11.69 38.08
C ASP A 431 -16.23 -12.08 37.12
N LYS A 432 -16.51 -12.24 35.81
CA LYS A 432 -15.47 -12.42 34.79
C LYS A 432 -14.61 -11.17 34.59
N TYR A 433 -15.17 -9.97 34.77
CA TYR A 433 -14.44 -8.70 34.63
C TYR A 433 -13.92 -8.13 35.96
N ARG A 434 -14.23 -8.75 37.11
CA ARG A 434 -13.83 -8.27 38.45
C ARG A 434 -12.77 -9.13 39.16
N ARG A 435 -12.22 -10.16 38.52
CA ARG A 435 -11.02 -10.85 39.06
C ARG A 435 -9.77 -10.03 38.74
N PRO A 436 -9.05 -9.49 39.75
CA PRO A 436 -7.76 -8.85 39.52
C PRO A 436 -6.72 -9.92 39.18
N HIS A 437 -5.83 -9.56 38.24
CA HIS A 437 -4.54 -10.19 38.00
C HIS A 437 -3.80 -10.57 39.31
N SER A 438 -3.86 -11.84 39.72
CA SER A 438 -2.96 -12.33 40.78
C SER A 438 -2.44 -13.76 40.59
N HIS A 439 -2.74 -14.45 39.49
CA HIS A 439 -2.22 -15.81 39.27
C HIS A 439 -1.47 -16.09 37.95
N ASP A 440 -1.27 -15.11 37.06
CA ASP A 440 -0.51 -15.32 35.81
C ASP A 440 0.95 -14.85 35.81
N ARG A 441 1.48 -14.39 36.96
CA ARG A 441 2.90 -13.99 37.06
C ARG A 441 3.90 -15.13 37.34
N ARG A 442 3.49 -16.39 37.26
CA ARG A 442 4.38 -17.55 37.53
C ARG A 442 4.43 -18.61 36.44
N LYS A 443 3.86 -18.36 35.25
CA LYS A 443 4.06 -19.23 34.08
C LYS A 443 4.74 -18.56 32.88
N ASP A 444 4.82 -17.23 32.85
CA ASP A 444 5.59 -16.51 31.82
C ASP A 444 7.10 -16.40 32.12
N SER A 445 7.55 -16.83 33.31
CA SER A 445 8.98 -16.89 33.65
C SER A 445 9.69 -18.16 33.16
N SER A 446 9.00 -19.05 32.43
CA SER A 446 9.60 -20.29 31.89
C SER A 446 9.42 -20.46 30.38
N SER A 447 8.71 -19.57 29.69
CA SER A 447 8.57 -19.56 28.22
C SER A 447 9.31 -18.40 27.54
N SER A 448 9.87 -17.45 28.31
CA SER A 448 10.70 -16.35 27.79
C SER A 448 12.22 -16.61 27.87
N ILE A 449 12.65 -17.83 28.26
CA ILE A 449 14.08 -18.24 28.38
C ILE A 449 14.47 -19.26 27.28
N GLU A 450 13.74 -19.32 26.16
CA GLU A 450 14.20 -20.01 24.96
C GLU A 450 13.93 -19.16 23.72
N LEU A 451 14.53 -17.97 23.63
CA LEU A 451 14.74 -17.36 22.32
C LEU A 451 15.80 -16.25 22.28
N PHE A 452 16.86 -16.30 23.11
CA PHE A 452 18.06 -15.47 22.87
C PHE A 452 19.30 -16.18 23.45
N GLN A 453 19.83 -17.13 22.68
CA GLN A 453 21.25 -17.45 22.69
C GLN A 453 21.77 -17.33 21.25
N SER A 454 22.98 -16.78 21.12
CA SER A 454 23.73 -16.38 19.91
C SER A 454 23.22 -15.12 19.19
N ASP A 455 23.97 -14.04 18.96
CA ASP A 455 25.34 -13.66 19.29
C ASP A 455 25.46 -12.12 19.28
N SER A 456 26.40 -11.64 20.09
CA SER A 456 27.06 -10.32 20.18
C SER A 456 27.51 -9.76 18.81
N ASP A 457 27.56 -8.46 18.49
CA ASP A 457 28.37 -7.37 19.08
C ASP A 457 27.89 -5.97 18.61
N SER A 458 27.89 -4.97 19.51
CA SER A 458 28.25 -3.55 19.24
C SER A 458 28.01 -2.64 20.47
N PRO A 459 28.87 -1.65 20.77
CA PRO A 459 29.04 -1.06 22.09
C PRO A 459 28.39 0.33 22.20
N ASP A 460 27.14 0.43 22.66
CA ASP A 460 26.58 1.77 22.94
C ASP A 460 25.57 1.84 24.10
N LYS A 461 25.48 0.77 24.90
CA LYS A 461 24.52 0.71 26.03
C LYS A 461 25.09 1.19 27.37
N SER A 462 26.41 1.41 27.45
CA SER A 462 27.06 1.84 28.70
C SER A 462 26.71 3.28 29.10
N SER A 463 26.48 4.18 28.14
CA SER A 463 26.26 5.60 28.46
C SER A 463 24.84 5.84 28.99
N MET A 464 23.86 5.15 28.42
CA MET A 464 22.44 5.31 28.78
C MET A 464 22.09 4.61 30.10
N GLU A 465 22.76 3.50 30.45
CA GLU A 465 22.56 2.82 31.74
C GLU A 465 23.20 3.60 32.91
N VAL A 466 24.35 4.24 32.68
CA VAL A 466 25.01 5.08 33.70
C VAL A 466 24.18 6.33 33.98
N GLU A 467 23.61 6.96 32.95
CA GLU A 467 22.75 8.13 33.11
C GLU A 467 21.44 7.79 33.86
N MET A 468 20.84 6.63 33.56
CA MET A 468 19.61 6.18 34.24
C MET A 468 19.87 5.81 35.71
N ARG A 469 21.04 5.23 36.02
CA ARG A 469 21.47 4.94 37.40
C ARG A 469 21.77 6.20 38.22
N GLN A 470 22.31 7.25 37.61
CA GLN A 470 22.50 8.55 38.30
C GLN A 470 21.16 9.25 38.58
N ARG A 471 20.20 9.20 37.63
CA ARG A 471 18.86 9.75 37.82
C ARG A 471 18.05 9.04 38.91
N LEU A 472 18.28 7.75 39.12
CA LEU A 472 17.64 6.98 40.20
C LEU A 472 18.30 7.25 41.57
N LYS A 473 19.62 7.41 41.63
CA LYS A 473 20.33 7.80 42.87
C LYS A 473 19.95 9.20 43.37
N ASN A 474 19.71 10.15 42.46
CA ASN A 474 19.29 11.51 42.85
C ASN A 474 17.84 11.56 43.36
N ARG A 475 16.94 10.70 42.84
CA ARG A 475 15.57 10.59 43.34
C ARG A 475 15.49 9.98 44.75
N PHE A 476 16.34 9.00 45.05
CA PHE A 476 16.40 8.38 46.38
C PHE A 476 17.05 9.27 47.46
N ARG A 477 17.88 10.25 47.08
CA ARG A 477 18.44 11.24 48.02
C ARG A 477 17.45 12.34 48.41
N SER A 478 16.49 12.65 47.54
CA SER A 478 15.47 13.68 47.79
C SER A 478 14.35 13.25 48.73
N SER A 479 14.18 11.95 49.00
CA SER A 479 13.07 11.43 49.82
C SER A 479 13.41 11.23 51.30
N HIS A 480 14.62 11.60 51.75
CA HIS A 480 15.07 11.43 53.14
C HIS A 480 15.42 12.73 53.89
N THR A 481 15.03 13.90 53.39
CA THR A 481 15.24 15.18 54.10
C THR A 481 13.97 16.01 54.15
N SER A 482 12.93 15.56 54.87
CA SER A 482 11.81 16.42 55.27
C SER A 482 10.95 15.83 56.39
N THR A 483 11.55 15.51 57.53
CA THR A 483 10.80 15.38 58.80
C THR A 483 11.65 15.86 59.98
N SER A 484 11.69 17.17 60.25
CA SER A 484 11.84 17.71 61.62
C SER A 484 11.73 19.24 61.61
N SER A 485 10.62 19.80 62.10
CA SER A 485 10.61 20.80 63.19
C SER A 485 9.24 21.48 63.28
N LYS A 486 8.69 21.45 64.49
CA LYS A 486 7.55 22.24 64.99
C LYS A 486 7.94 23.73 65.08
N ASN A 487 7.00 24.66 64.89
CA ASN A 487 6.52 25.58 65.94
C ASN A 487 5.48 26.60 65.44
N MET A 488 4.75 27.09 66.45
CA MET A 488 3.55 27.91 66.54
C MET A 488 3.71 29.40 66.11
N PRO A 489 2.60 30.20 66.09
CA PRO A 489 2.41 31.39 65.27
C PRO A 489 2.61 32.72 66.02
N SER A 490 2.89 33.81 65.29
CA SER A 490 2.55 35.20 65.69
C SER A 490 2.92 36.22 64.60
N ASP A 491 1.90 36.99 64.20
CA ASP A 491 1.86 38.45 63.98
C ASP A 491 2.74 39.22 62.98
N SER A 492 2.10 40.30 62.52
CA SER A 492 2.54 41.55 61.87
C SER A 492 2.80 41.54 60.36
N ASP A 493 1.79 42.00 59.61
CA ASP A 493 1.78 43.28 58.87
C ASP A 493 3.17 43.88 58.55
N ASP A 494 3.51 43.99 57.26
CA ASP A 494 3.41 45.25 56.51
C ASP A 494 4.19 45.21 55.19
N ASP A 495 3.52 45.78 54.19
CA ASP A 495 4.02 46.59 53.08
C ASP A 495 5.06 46.10 52.08
N VAL A 496 4.49 45.92 50.89
CA VAL A 496 5.01 46.21 49.56
C VAL A 496 5.83 47.51 49.50
N ALA A 497 7.10 47.42 49.13
CA ALA A 497 7.69 48.20 48.04
C ALA A 497 9.07 47.65 47.64
N HIS A 498 9.20 47.37 46.34
CA HIS A 498 10.37 46.92 45.55
C HIS A 498 10.63 45.43 45.41
#